data_AF-A0A8J6U3A6-F1
#
_entry.id   AF-A0A8J6U3A6-F1
#
_cell.length_a   1.000
_cell.length_b   1.000
_cell.length_c   1.000
_cell.angle_alpha   90.00
_cell.angle_beta   90.00
_cell.angle_gamma   90.00
#
_symmetry.space_group_name_H-M   'P 1'
#
loop_
_entity.id
_entity.type
_entity.pdbx_description
1 polymer ?
#
loop_
_entity_poly.entity_id
_entity_poly.type
_entity_poly.pdbx_seq_one_letter_code
_entity_poly.pdbx_strand_id
1 'polypeptide(L)'
;FVGGCTLDAAERVMGDGSWGIRDADEGAQIPSPDILEGLYALVAHNLLRQEEQADGEPRLTMLELIHDFAREQLVASGELDAVADAHAAFYLALAARAVADGAAIEPAVWQVHLDPERGNLRAALARRRERGAAIGMTDDEFVRLRAVLDPFLR
;
A
#
# COMPACT_ATOMS: atom_id res chain seq x y z
N PHE A 1 -0.05 6.86 -3.27
CA PHE A 1 -0.22 6.68 -1.81
C PHE A 1 -0.73 7.99 -1.21
N VAL A 2 -1.73 7.93 -0.34
CA VAL A 2 -2.32 9.07 0.36
C VAL A 2 -1.83 9.07 1.81
N GLY A 3 -1.01 10.06 2.17
CA GLY A 3 -0.41 10.16 3.52
C GLY A 3 0.90 9.39 3.69
N GLY A 4 1.48 8.90 2.60
CA GLY A 4 2.73 8.13 2.61
C GLY A 4 2.52 6.62 2.62
N CYS A 5 3.62 5.88 2.75
CA CYS A 5 3.65 4.41 2.77
C CYS A 5 4.87 3.90 3.54
N THR A 6 4.83 2.65 3.97
CA THR A 6 6.04 1.95 4.45
C THR A 6 6.90 1.51 3.26
N LEU A 7 8.16 1.16 3.52
CA LEU A 7 9.05 0.61 2.50
C LEU A 7 8.49 -0.70 1.89
N ASP A 8 7.99 -1.62 2.73
CA ASP A 8 7.36 -2.87 2.28
C ASP A 8 6.17 -2.60 1.35
N ALA A 9 5.33 -1.60 1.67
CA ALA A 9 4.21 -1.22 0.83
C ALA A 9 4.66 -0.68 -0.54
N ALA A 10 5.72 0.16 -0.57
CA ALA A 10 6.27 0.67 -1.82
C ALA A 10 6.78 -0.47 -2.72
N GLU A 11 7.49 -1.43 -2.13
CA GLU A 11 8.01 -2.59 -2.86
C GLU A 11 6.91 -3.51 -3.38
N ARG A 12 5.87 -3.75 -2.58
CA ARG A 12 4.74 -4.59 -2.98
C ARG A 12 3.97 -4.02 -4.16
N VAL A 13 3.85 -2.70 -4.23
CA VAL A 13 3.11 -2.03 -5.28
C VAL A 13 3.95 -1.83 -6.54
N MET A 14 5.26 -1.59 -6.38
CA MET A 14 6.18 -1.39 -7.50
C MET A 14 6.74 -2.70 -8.08
N GLY A 15 6.72 -3.78 -7.31
CA GLY A 15 7.13 -5.10 -7.78
C GLY A 15 6.24 -5.57 -8.93
N ASP A 16 6.85 -6.08 -9.99
CA ASP A 16 6.22 -6.59 -11.21
C ASP A 16 5.52 -7.96 -11.03
N GLY A 17 5.35 -8.43 -9.79
CA GLY A 17 4.90 -9.79 -9.49
C GLY A 17 5.92 -10.88 -9.86
N SER A 18 7.06 -10.54 -10.48
CA SER A 18 8.24 -11.40 -10.57
C SER A 18 9.01 -11.24 -9.27
N TRP A 19 8.48 -11.90 -8.24
CA TRP A 19 9.30 -12.45 -7.19
C TRP A 19 10.49 -13.16 -7.83
N GLY A 20 11.65 -12.52 -7.82
CA GLY A 20 12.87 -13.14 -8.30
C GLY A 20 12.93 -14.52 -7.65
N ILE A 21 13.00 -15.57 -8.48
CA ILE A 21 13.29 -16.92 -7.99
C ILE A 21 14.64 -16.81 -7.28
N ARG A 22 14.61 -16.67 -5.96
CA ARG A 22 15.72 -16.90 -5.06
C ARG A 22 15.12 -17.60 -3.85
N ASP A 23 15.79 -18.69 -3.52
CA ASP A 23 15.28 -19.85 -2.81
C ASP A 23 14.43 -19.52 -1.57
N ALA A 24 13.34 -20.27 -1.45
CA ALA A 24 12.48 -20.32 -0.28
C ALA A 24 13.24 -20.97 0.88
N ASP A 25 14.09 -20.22 1.55
CA ASP A 25 14.45 -20.49 2.94
C ASP A 25 14.90 -19.17 3.59
N GLU A 26 14.35 -18.92 4.78
CA GLU A 26 14.60 -17.77 5.66
C GLU A 26 13.95 -16.43 5.29
N GLY A 27 12.99 -16.04 6.14
CA GLY A 27 12.18 -14.84 6.04
C GLY A 27 12.97 -13.56 6.27
N ALA A 28 13.09 -12.77 5.22
CA ALA A 28 12.90 -11.33 5.16
C ALA A 28 12.97 -11.03 3.67
N GLN A 29 11.87 -10.52 3.10
CA GLN A 29 11.83 -10.22 1.68
C GLN A 29 12.86 -9.10 1.41
N ILE A 30 13.98 -9.43 0.77
CA ILE A 30 14.98 -8.43 0.44
C ILE A 30 14.45 -7.63 -0.75
N PRO A 31 14.38 -6.30 -0.65
CA PRO A 31 13.92 -5.45 -1.74
C PRO A 31 14.77 -5.67 -3.00
N SER A 32 14.23 -5.44 -4.20
CA SER A 32 15.10 -5.42 -5.37
C SER A 32 16.11 -4.27 -5.23
N PRO A 33 17.40 -4.50 -5.56
CA PRO A 33 18.44 -3.48 -5.41
C PRO A 33 18.09 -2.16 -6.11
N ASP A 34 17.43 -2.25 -7.27
CA ASP A 34 17.03 -1.10 -8.08
C ASP A 34 15.96 -0.23 -7.40
N ILE A 35 15.00 -0.84 -6.68
CA ILE A 35 13.96 -0.10 -5.95
C ILE A 35 14.59 0.63 -4.75
N LEU A 36 15.45 -0.05 -3.99
CA LEU A 36 16.13 0.59 -2.86
C LEU A 36 17.00 1.75 -3.30
N GLU A 37 17.81 1.56 -4.35
CA GLU A 37 18.68 2.61 -4.87
C GLU A 37 17.85 3.82 -5.34
N GLY A 38 16.72 3.58 -6.02
CA GLY A 38 15.78 4.62 -6.41
C GLY A 38 15.19 5.38 -5.21
N LEU A 39 14.72 4.67 -4.18
CA LEU A 39 14.17 5.29 -2.97
C LEU A 39 15.22 6.10 -2.20
N TYR A 40 16.45 5.59 -2.08
CA TYR A 40 17.57 6.32 -1.49
C TYR A 40 17.88 7.60 -2.25
N ALA A 41 17.88 7.56 -3.58
CA ALA A 41 18.09 8.75 -4.41
C ALA A 41 16.98 9.79 -4.18
N LEU A 42 15.72 9.36 -4.13
CA LEU A 42 14.58 10.25 -3.86
C LEU A 42 14.66 10.90 -2.47
N VAL A 43 15.08 10.16 -1.44
CA VAL A 43 15.33 10.71 -0.10
C VAL A 43 16.50 11.69 -0.13
N ALA A 44 17.62 11.34 -0.78
CA ALA A 44 18.79 12.20 -0.89
C ALA A 44 18.49 13.53 -1.62
N HIS A 45 17.55 13.51 -2.56
CA HIS A 45 17.08 14.70 -3.28
C HIS A 45 15.92 15.44 -2.58
N ASN A 46 15.55 15.04 -1.35
CA ASN A 46 14.41 15.59 -0.60
C ASN A 46 13.05 15.50 -1.34
N LEU A 47 12.94 14.56 -2.28
CA LEU A 47 11.69 14.25 -2.97
C LEU A 47 10.82 13.32 -2.13
N LEU A 48 11.46 12.46 -1.32
CA LEU A 48 10.84 11.72 -0.23
C LEU A 48 11.42 12.18 1.11
N ARG A 49 10.60 12.06 2.15
CA ARG A 49 11.01 12.21 3.56
C ARG A 49 10.77 10.90 4.28
N GLN A 50 11.68 10.57 5.18
CA GLN A 50 11.52 9.44 6.10
C GLN A 50 11.11 9.99 7.45
N GLU A 51 9.95 9.58 7.93
CA GLU A 51 9.39 9.98 9.22
C GLU A 51 9.33 8.76 10.13
N GLU A 52 9.91 8.86 11.33
CA GLU A 52 9.78 7.82 12.35
C GLU A 52 8.33 7.78 12.85
N GLN A 53 7.78 6.58 12.96
CA GLN A 53 6.46 6.35 13.55
C GLN A 53 6.58 5.76 14.96
N ALA A 54 5.52 5.86 15.75
CA ALA A 54 5.49 5.37 17.13
C ALA A 54 5.64 3.84 17.23
N ASP A 55 5.34 3.11 16.16
CA ASP A 55 5.50 1.66 16.05
C ASP A 55 6.93 1.23 15.62
N GLY A 56 7.80 2.21 15.31
CA GLY A 56 9.17 1.97 14.86
C GLY A 56 9.31 1.69 13.36
N GLU A 57 8.21 1.62 12.59
CA GLU A 57 8.28 1.45 11.15
C GLU A 57 8.41 2.82 10.44
N PRO A 58 9.47 3.05 9.64
CA PRO A 58 9.65 4.34 8.97
C PRO A 58 8.58 4.56 7.90
N ARG A 59 7.96 5.74 7.92
CA ARG A 59 7.01 6.19 6.91
C ARG A 59 7.74 7.02 5.86
N LEU A 60 7.57 6.64 4.59
CA LEU A 60 7.99 7.45 3.45
C LEU A 60 6.85 8.39 3.08
N THR A 61 7.10 9.70 3.19
CA THR A 61 6.16 10.75 2.81
C THR A 61 6.72 11.57 1.65
N MET A 62 5.84 12.24 0.92
CA MET A 62 6.17 13.03 -0.26
C MET A 62 5.46 14.37 -0.17
N LEU A 63 6.13 15.45 -0.61
CA LEU A 63 5.48 16.75 -0.74
C LEU A 63 4.36 16.67 -1.76
N GLU A 64 3.22 17.32 -1.49
CA GLU A 64 2.03 17.28 -2.36
C GLU A 64 2.35 17.66 -3.82
N LEU A 65 3.21 18.66 -4.02
CA LEU A 65 3.66 19.07 -5.37
C LEU A 65 4.40 17.95 -6.12
N ILE A 66 5.27 17.20 -5.42
CA ILE A 66 6.00 16.08 -6.01
C ILE A 66 5.04 14.91 -6.26
N HIS A 67 4.04 14.73 -5.40
CA HIS A 67 3.00 13.72 -5.60
C HIS A 67 2.14 14.01 -6.83
N ASP A 68 1.74 15.26 -7.03
CA ASP A 68 0.99 15.68 -8.23
C ASP A 68 1.83 15.49 -9.50
N PHE A 69 3.10 15.90 -9.46
CA PHE A 69 4.02 15.68 -10.57
C PHE A 69 4.19 14.18 -10.88
N ALA A 70 4.43 13.34 -9.87
CA ALA A 70 4.55 11.89 -10.06
C ALA A 70 3.28 11.28 -10.69
N ARG A 71 2.08 11.75 -10.28
CA ARG A 71 0.81 11.33 -10.88
C ARG A 71 0.73 11.74 -12.35
N GLU A 72 1.12 12.96 -12.71
CA GLU A 72 1.16 13.41 -14.10
C GLU A 72 2.10 12.55 -14.95
N GLN A 73 3.26 12.19 -14.40
CA GLN A 73 4.20 11.29 -15.08
C GLN A 73 3.61 9.90 -15.31
N LEU A 74 2.90 9.33 -14.33
CA LEU A 74 2.21 8.04 -14.49
C LEU A 74 1.08 8.10 -15.53
N VAL A 75 0.39 9.24 -15.65
CA VAL A 75 -0.60 9.45 -16.71
C VAL A 75 0.09 9.51 -18.07
N ALA A 76 1.17 10.29 -18.17
CA ALA A 76 1.91 10.48 -19.41
C ALA A 76 2.56 9.18 -19.91
N SER A 77 3.01 8.30 -19.01
CA SER A 77 3.55 6.98 -19.36
C SER A 77 2.48 5.91 -19.60
N GLY A 78 1.22 6.16 -19.21
CA GLY A 78 0.13 5.19 -19.29
C GLY A 78 0.15 4.13 -18.18
N GLU A 79 1.00 4.28 -17.17
CA GLU A 79 1.17 3.31 -16.08
C GLU A 79 0.22 3.54 -14.90
N LEU A 80 -0.47 4.70 -14.85
CA LEU A 80 -1.34 5.07 -13.74
C LEU A 80 -2.33 3.96 -13.37
N ASP A 81 -2.98 3.35 -14.36
CA ASP A 81 -4.00 2.34 -14.10
C ASP A 81 -3.42 1.05 -13.51
N ALA A 82 -2.26 0.62 -13.99
CA ALA A 82 -1.58 -0.57 -13.47
C ALA A 82 -1.09 -0.35 -12.04
N VAL A 83 -0.46 0.80 -11.77
CA VAL A 83 0.02 1.16 -10.43
C VAL A 83 -1.15 1.33 -9.46
N ALA A 84 -2.25 1.96 -9.88
CA ALA A 84 -3.44 2.11 -9.06
C ALA A 84 -4.11 0.77 -8.71
N ASP A 85 -4.12 -0.18 -9.66
CA ASP A 85 -4.63 -1.53 -9.43
C ASP A 85 -3.76 -2.32 -8.47
N ALA A 86 -2.43 -2.28 -8.63
CA ALA A 86 -1.46 -2.91 -7.73
C ALA A 86 -1.58 -2.35 -6.31
N HIS A 87 -1.64 -1.02 -6.19
CA HIS A 87 -1.89 -0.33 -4.92
C HIS A 87 -3.20 -0.79 -4.26
N ALA A 88 -4.28 -0.83 -5.03
CA ALA A 88 -5.57 -1.26 -4.50
C ALA A 88 -5.54 -2.73 -4.05
N ALA A 89 -4.93 -3.63 -4.84
CA ALA A 89 -4.80 -5.04 -4.50
C ALA A 89 -4.01 -5.23 -3.19
N PHE A 90 -2.88 -4.55 -3.04
CA PHE A 90 -2.05 -4.60 -1.83
C PHE A 90 -2.83 -4.16 -0.58
N TYR A 91 -3.40 -2.97 -0.60
CA TYR A 91 -4.06 -2.42 0.59
C TYR A 91 -5.34 -3.16 0.98
N LEU A 92 -6.08 -3.71 0.00
CA LEU A 92 -7.23 -4.55 0.30
C LEU A 92 -6.81 -5.88 0.90
N ALA A 93 -5.71 -6.49 0.42
CA ALA A 93 -5.16 -7.71 1.01
C ALA A 93 -4.62 -7.46 2.44
N LEU A 94 -3.93 -6.34 2.66
CA LEU A 94 -3.44 -5.92 3.97
C LEU A 94 -4.60 -5.79 4.97
N ALA A 95 -5.66 -5.08 4.57
CA ALA A 95 -6.84 -4.92 5.43
C ALA A 95 -7.57 -6.24 5.69
N ALA A 96 -7.73 -7.08 4.66
CA ALA A 96 -8.35 -8.40 4.81
C ALA A 96 -7.57 -9.27 5.81
N ARG A 97 -6.24 -9.26 5.72
CA ARG A 97 -5.36 -9.99 6.63
C ARG A 97 -5.45 -9.45 8.06
N ALA A 98 -5.34 -8.14 8.23
CA ALA A 98 -5.42 -7.49 9.54
C ALA A 98 -6.77 -7.75 10.23
N VAL A 99 -7.88 -7.70 9.48
CA VAL A 99 -9.21 -8.03 10.00
C VAL A 99 -9.30 -9.51 10.36
N ALA A 100 -8.83 -10.43 9.51
CA ALA A 100 -8.89 -11.86 9.80
C ALA A 100 -8.07 -12.26 11.04
N ASP A 101 -6.86 -11.72 11.17
CA ASP A 101 -5.95 -12.03 12.27
C ASP A 101 -6.35 -11.31 13.57
N GLY A 102 -6.77 -10.03 13.47
CA GLY A 102 -7.05 -9.18 14.63
C GLY A 102 -8.48 -9.28 15.15
N ALA A 103 -9.49 -9.55 14.31
CA ALA A 103 -10.88 -9.66 14.77
C ALA A 103 -11.11 -10.87 15.69
N ALA A 104 -10.25 -11.89 15.61
CA ALA A 104 -10.31 -13.07 16.47
C ALA A 104 -9.71 -12.82 17.87
N ILE A 105 -8.85 -11.81 18.01
CA ILE A 105 -8.09 -11.55 19.25
C ILE A 105 -8.69 -10.34 19.98
N GLU A 106 -8.71 -9.17 19.33
CA GLU A 106 -9.27 -7.94 19.90
C GLU A 106 -9.51 -6.88 18.80
N PRO A 107 -10.74 -6.34 18.65
CA PRO A 107 -11.08 -5.40 17.58
C PRO A 107 -10.23 -4.12 17.57
N ALA A 108 -9.63 -3.72 18.69
CA ALA A 108 -8.80 -2.53 18.78
C ALA A 108 -7.41 -2.70 18.12
N VAL A 109 -6.89 -3.93 18.06
CA VAL A 109 -5.50 -4.19 17.64
C VAL A 109 -5.31 -3.96 16.15
N TRP A 110 -6.20 -4.48 15.30
CA TRP A 110 -6.08 -4.25 13.86
C TRP A 110 -6.31 -2.78 13.47
N GLN A 111 -7.10 -2.04 14.25
CA GLN A 111 -7.37 -0.62 13.98
C GLN A 111 -6.11 0.23 14.19
N VAL A 112 -5.29 -0.07 15.19
CA VAL A 112 -4.01 0.62 15.41
C VAL A 112 -3.10 0.47 14.19
N HIS A 113 -3.01 -0.74 13.62
CA HIS A 113 -2.19 -0.99 12.43
C HIS A 113 -2.74 -0.35 11.15
N LEU A 114 -4.06 -0.22 11.02
CA LEU A 114 -4.68 0.38 9.83
C LEU A 114 -4.87 1.89 9.92
N ASP A 115 -4.72 2.50 11.11
CA ASP A 115 -4.90 3.95 11.32
C ASP A 115 -3.99 4.83 10.43
N PRO A 116 -2.67 4.56 10.34
CA PRO A 116 -1.82 5.31 9.42
C PRO A 116 -2.23 5.13 7.94
N GLU A 117 -2.90 4.02 7.61
CA GLU A 117 -3.21 3.62 6.23
C GLU A 117 -4.63 4.03 5.76
N ARG A 118 -5.40 4.77 6.57
CA ARG A 118 -6.78 5.20 6.23
C ARG A 118 -6.89 5.86 4.86
N GLY A 119 -5.94 6.73 4.50
CA GLY A 119 -5.91 7.41 3.20
C GLY A 119 -5.76 6.41 2.05
N ASN A 120 -4.80 5.50 2.18
CA ASN A 120 -4.53 4.45 1.21
C ASN A 120 -5.69 3.45 1.08
N LEU A 121 -6.32 3.09 2.19
CA LEU A 121 -7.50 2.22 2.22
C LEU A 121 -8.70 2.85 1.51
N ARG A 122 -8.95 4.14 1.72
CA ARG A 122 -10.02 4.86 1.00
C ARG A 122 -9.75 4.88 -0.51
N ALA A 123 -8.52 5.15 -0.91
CA ALA A 123 -8.12 5.12 -2.33
C ALA A 123 -8.30 3.72 -2.94
N ALA A 124 -7.88 2.67 -2.23
CA ALA A 124 -8.03 1.28 -2.66
C ALA A 124 -9.50 0.86 -2.80
N LEU A 125 -10.35 1.20 -1.83
CA LEU A 125 -11.79 0.94 -1.88
C LEU A 125 -12.48 1.71 -3.01
N ALA A 126 -12.05 2.94 -3.31
CA ALA A 126 -12.56 3.71 -4.44
C ALA A 126 -12.18 3.05 -5.78
N ARG A 127 -10.90 2.72 -5.95
CA ARG A 127 -10.38 2.07 -7.15
C ARG A 127 -11.06 0.72 -7.42
N ARG A 128 -11.30 -0.07 -6.37
CA ARG A 128 -12.03 -1.34 -6.47
C ARG A 128 -13.48 -1.17 -6.92
N ARG A 129 -14.17 -0.09 -6.54
CA ARG A 129 -15.53 0.20 -7.05
C ARG A 129 -15.52 0.53 -8.54
N GLU A 130 -14.49 1.21 -9.02
CA GLU A 130 -14.34 1.58 -10.44
C GLU A 130 -14.02 0.37 -11.32
N ARG A 131 -13.17 -0.56 -10.84
CA ARG A 131 -12.68 -1.72 -11.61
C ARG A 131 -13.48 -3.01 -11.41
N GLY A 132 -14.28 -3.11 -10.35
CA GLY A 132 -15.04 -4.33 -10.01
C GLY A 132 -14.14 -5.49 -9.57
N ALA A 133 -14.57 -6.74 -9.81
CA ALA A 133 -13.88 -7.95 -9.37
C ALA A 133 -12.46 -8.18 -9.92
N ALA A 134 -11.97 -7.30 -10.80
CA ALA A 134 -10.63 -7.39 -11.40
C ALA A 134 -9.48 -7.24 -10.39
N ILE A 135 -9.74 -6.71 -9.18
CA ILE A 135 -8.68 -6.40 -8.20
C ILE A 135 -8.71 -7.39 -7.02
N GLY A 136 -8.00 -8.52 -7.15
CA GLY A 136 -7.46 -9.31 -6.03
C GLY A 136 -8.43 -10.01 -5.05
N MET A 137 -9.74 -9.80 -5.13
CA MET A 137 -10.74 -10.50 -4.28
C MET A 137 -12.11 -10.58 -4.97
N THR A 138 -13.00 -11.44 -4.52
CA THR A 138 -14.38 -11.54 -5.02
C THR A 138 -15.25 -10.38 -4.52
N ASP A 139 -16.41 -10.15 -5.15
CA ASP A 139 -17.32 -9.08 -4.73
C ASP A 139 -17.92 -9.31 -3.34
N ASP A 140 -18.18 -10.57 -3.00
CA ASP A 140 -18.67 -10.95 -1.67
C ASP A 140 -17.64 -10.68 -0.58
N GLU A 141 -16.36 -10.99 -0.84
CA GLU A 141 -15.25 -10.66 0.07
C GLU A 141 -15.10 -9.16 0.24
N PHE A 142 -15.18 -8.41 -0.86
CA PHE A 142 -15.11 -6.96 -0.84
C PHE A 142 -16.24 -6.32 -0.02
N VAL A 143 -17.48 -6.79 -0.20
CA VAL A 143 -18.65 -6.28 0.55
C VAL A 143 -18.47 -6.54 2.06
N ARG A 144 -18.01 -7.75 2.44
CA ARG A 144 -17.75 -8.09 3.84
C ARG A 144 -16.63 -7.23 4.44
N LEU A 145 -15.49 -7.12 3.75
CA LEU A 145 -14.36 -6.32 4.21
C LEU A 145 -14.77 -4.85 4.39
N ARG A 146 -15.46 -4.27 3.41
CA ARG A 146 -15.96 -2.89 3.49
C ARG A 146 -16.87 -2.68 4.69
N ALA A 147 -17.79 -3.62 4.97
CA ALA A 147 -18.69 -3.49 6.11
C ALA A 147 -17.94 -3.45 7.46
N VAL A 148 -16.83 -4.17 7.58
CA VAL A 148 -15.96 -4.12 8.78
C VAL A 148 -15.17 -2.81 8.85
N LEU A 149 -14.67 -2.31 7.72
CA LEU A 149 -13.86 -1.10 7.65
C LEU A 149 -14.69 0.19 7.73
N ASP A 150 -15.96 0.19 7.34
CA ASP A 150 -16.78 1.40 7.26
C ASP A 150 -16.87 2.19 8.59
N PRO A 151 -17.10 1.58 9.77
CA PRO A 151 -17.09 2.32 11.04
C PRO A 151 -15.73 2.92 11.35
N PHE A 152 -14.66 2.20 11.00
CA PHE A 152 -13.30 2.65 11.19
C PHE A 152 -13.00 3.83 10.27
N LEU A 153 -13.33 3.79 8.99
CA LEU A 153 -12.99 4.80 7.97
C LEU A 153 -13.88 6.05 7.96
N ARG A 154 -14.80 6.21 8.92
CA ARG A 154 -15.61 7.43 9.07
C ARG A 154 -14.84 8.62 9.63
#